data_AF-A0A842VG36-F1
#
_entry.id   AF-A0A842VG36-F1
#
_cell.length_a   1.000
_cell.length_b   1.000
_cell.length_c   1.000
_cell.angle_alpha   90.00
_cell.angle_beta   90.00
_cell.angle_gamma   90.00
#
_symmetry.space_group_name_H-M   'P 1'
#
loop_
_entity.id
_entity.type
_entity.pdbx_description
1 polymer ?
#
loop_
_entity_poly.entity_id
_entity_poly.type
_entity_poly.pdbx_seq_one_letter_code
_entity_poly.pdbx_strand_id
1 'polypeptide(L)'
;MHVEAFVRDDLWEDVKDLVNKNFTWFVITPANFEYCQSYFNLKMNKEEFTQKLIERIKYLQDNNEEIQLHLHLSAVVKFIDKELQDTKFNEAISFMNSLGITPKKMAPGWCKYNQYTLELSKRYGIKYIYVFDPDPLKKPIIKNGVIIVPSHKFWHDYDFA
;
A
#
# COMPACT_ATOMS: atom_id res chain seq x y z
N MET A 1 -7.14 -3.45 5.20
CA MET A 1 -7.23 -4.29 3.99
C MET A 1 -6.18 -3.84 3.03
N HIS A 2 -5.39 -4.79 2.56
CA HIS A 2 -4.28 -4.54 1.66
C HIS A 2 -4.77 -4.85 0.25
N VAL A 3 -4.74 -3.87 -0.62
CA VAL A 3 -5.42 -4.00 -1.90
C VAL A 3 -4.46 -3.54 -2.99
N GLU A 4 -3.69 -4.49 -3.52
CA GLU A 4 -2.99 -4.36 -4.79
C GLU A 4 -3.94 -4.68 -5.95
N ALA A 5 -4.92 -5.54 -5.67
CA ALA A 5 -5.73 -6.21 -6.66
C ALA A 5 -6.94 -5.39 -7.16
N PHE A 6 -7.18 -4.20 -6.58
CA PHE A 6 -8.13 -3.20 -7.08
C PHE A 6 -7.71 -2.56 -8.40
N VAL A 7 -6.74 -3.11 -9.13
CA VAL A 7 -6.49 -2.78 -10.54
C VAL A 7 -7.12 -3.79 -11.48
N ARG A 8 -7.49 -4.97 -10.95
CA ARG A 8 -8.30 -5.97 -11.65
C ARG A 8 -9.78 -5.59 -11.49
N ASP A 9 -10.56 -5.81 -12.54
CA ASP A 9 -11.98 -5.39 -12.55
C ASP A 9 -12.87 -6.41 -11.83
N ASP A 10 -12.48 -7.69 -11.82
CA ASP A 10 -13.18 -8.75 -11.09
C ASP A 10 -13.17 -8.53 -9.58
N LEU A 11 -11.99 -8.27 -9.00
CA LEU A 11 -11.84 -8.03 -7.57
C LEU A 11 -12.37 -6.66 -7.12
N TRP A 12 -12.58 -5.73 -8.06
CA TRP A 12 -13.16 -4.43 -7.73
C TRP A 12 -14.63 -4.54 -7.32
N GLU A 13 -15.38 -5.48 -7.88
CA GLU A 13 -16.77 -5.70 -7.45
C GLU A 13 -16.81 -6.22 -6.00
N ASP A 14 -15.93 -7.15 -5.64
CA ASP A 14 -15.80 -7.64 -4.26
C ASP A 14 -15.42 -6.50 -3.29
N VAL A 15 -14.57 -5.58 -3.73
CA VAL A 15 -14.21 -4.40 -2.94
C VAL A 15 -15.43 -3.54 -2.65
N LYS A 16 -16.31 -3.28 -3.63
CA LYS A 16 -17.53 -2.49 -3.41
C LYS A 16 -18.45 -3.12 -2.37
N ASP A 17 -18.55 -4.46 -2.32
CA ASP A 17 -19.34 -5.19 -1.32
C ASP A 17 -18.76 -5.10 0.11
N LEU A 18 -17.50 -4.69 0.23
CA LEU A 18 -16.83 -4.46 1.49
C LEU A 18 -16.85 -3.00 1.96
N VAL A 19 -17.19 -2.06 1.09
CA VAL A 19 -17.29 -0.63 1.43
C VAL A 19 -18.46 -0.38 2.40
N ASN A 20 -18.34 0.66 3.21
CA ASN A 20 -19.19 1.03 4.36
C ASN A 20 -19.00 0.16 5.61
N LYS A 21 -17.90 -0.61 5.66
CA LYS A 21 -17.51 -1.38 6.85
C LYS A 21 -16.41 -0.67 7.66
N ASN A 22 -16.06 0.57 7.30
CA ASN A 22 -15.06 1.41 7.97
C ASN A 22 -13.68 0.73 8.05
N PHE A 23 -13.24 0.17 6.94
CA PHE A 23 -11.93 -0.44 6.85
C PHE A 23 -10.84 0.62 6.62
N THR A 24 -9.62 0.31 7.09
CA THR A 24 -8.41 0.99 6.61
C THR A 24 -7.93 0.30 5.34
N TRP A 25 -7.89 1.00 4.21
CA TRP A 25 -7.43 0.51 2.91
C TRP A 25 -6.00 0.95 2.66
N PHE A 26 -5.09 0.00 2.51
CA PHE A 26 -3.72 0.25 2.06
C PHE A 26 -3.71 0.11 0.54
N VAL A 27 -3.63 1.24 -0.16
CA VAL A 27 -3.78 1.33 -1.62
C VAL A 27 -2.44 1.59 -2.30
N ILE A 28 -2.24 1.00 -3.47
CA ILE A 28 -1.06 1.31 -4.30
C ILE A 28 -1.19 2.68 -4.96
N THR A 29 -0.07 3.13 -5.52
CA THR A 29 0.01 4.39 -6.28
C THR A 29 0.64 4.13 -7.65
N PRO A 30 0.71 5.14 -8.55
CA PRO A 30 1.45 5.03 -9.81
C PRO A 30 2.92 4.59 -9.65
N ALA A 31 3.52 4.78 -8.47
CA ALA A 31 4.84 4.28 -8.13
C ALA A 31 4.94 2.73 -8.20
N ASN A 32 3.82 2.02 -8.21
CA ASN A 32 3.74 0.56 -8.34
C ASN A 32 3.34 0.10 -9.75
N PHE A 33 3.28 0.98 -10.74
CA PHE A 33 2.87 0.64 -12.10
C PHE A 33 3.67 -0.53 -12.70
N GLU A 34 5.00 -0.45 -12.69
CA GLU A 34 5.88 -1.50 -13.25
C GLU A 34 5.68 -2.86 -12.57
N TYR A 35 5.47 -2.83 -11.25
CA TYR A 35 5.15 -4.04 -10.49
C TYR A 35 3.82 -4.63 -10.95
N CYS A 36 2.77 -3.81 -11.02
CA CYS A 36 1.44 -4.28 -11.41
C CYS A 36 1.42 -4.76 -12.87
N GLN A 37 2.11 -4.06 -13.76
CA GLN A 37 2.27 -4.46 -15.15
C GLN A 37 2.88 -5.85 -15.27
N SER A 38 3.91 -6.14 -14.48
CA SER A 38 4.61 -7.43 -14.49
C SER A 38 3.81 -8.53 -13.78
N TYR A 39 3.28 -8.25 -12.59
CA TYR A 39 2.65 -9.25 -11.72
C TYR A 39 1.22 -9.59 -12.15
N PHE A 40 0.44 -8.60 -12.59
CA PHE A 40 -0.95 -8.77 -13.03
C PHE A 40 -1.09 -8.77 -14.56
N ASN A 41 0.02 -8.74 -15.32
CA ASN A 41 0.01 -8.71 -16.80
C ASN A 41 -0.87 -7.59 -17.37
N LEU A 42 -0.84 -6.40 -16.75
CA LEU A 42 -1.68 -5.28 -17.15
C LEU A 42 -1.34 -4.82 -18.56
N LYS A 43 -2.37 -4.70 -19.40
CA LYS A 43 -2.25 -4.22 -20.79
C LYS A 43 -2.39 -2.70 -20.93
N MET A 44 -2.84 -2.03 -19.87
CA MET A 44 -3.02 -0.58 -19.84
C MET A 44 -1.68 0.14 -19.65
N ASN A 45 -1.60 1.37 -20.16
CA ASN A 45 -0.46 2.25 -19.95
C ASN A 45 -0.51 2.93 -18.56
N LYS A 46 0.56 3.66 -18.19
CA LYS A 46 0.66 4.30 -16.87
C LYS A 46 -0.40 5.37 -16.62
N GLU A 47 -0.85 6.06 -17.66
CA GLU A 47 -1.88 7.09 -17.55
C GLU A 47 -3.25 6.45 -17.25
N GLU A 48 -3.65 5.44 -18.02
CA GLU A 48 -4.87 4.66 -17.79
C GLU A 48 -4.88 4.02 -16.40
N PHE A 49 -3.75 3.45 -15.99
CA PHE A 49 -3.56 2.91 -14.65
C PHE A 49 -3.79 3.99 -13.58
N THR A 50 -3.16 5.15 -13.75
CA THR A 50 -3.29 6.26 -12.80
C THR A 50 -4.72 6.76 -12.70
N GLN A 51 -5.43 6.90 -13.83
CA GLN A 51 -6.83 7.31 -13.81
C GLN A 51 -7.73 6.30 -13.11
N LYS A 52 -7.53 4.99 -13.38
CA LYS A 52 -8.27 3.92 -12.70
C LYS A 52 -8.01 3.93 -11.19
N LEU A 53 -6.77 4.19 -10.74
CA LEU A 53 -6.47 4.37 -9.32
C LEU A 53 -7.20 5.57 -8.73
N ILE A 54 -7.19 6.72 -9.41
CA ILE A 54 -7.87 7.94 -8.94
C ILE A 54 -9.37 7.69 -8.77
N GLU A 55 -10.02 7.08 -9.76
CA GLU A 55 -11.45 6.74 -9.71
C GLU A 55 -11.78 5.86 -8.49
N ARG A 56 -11.02 4.78 -8.31
CA ARG A 56 -11.27 3.80 -7.25
C ARG A 56 -10.96 4.35 -5.86
N ILE A 57 -9.88 5.12 -5.72
CA ILE A 57 -9.54 5.78 -4.45
C ILE A 57 -10.60 6.82 -4.09
N LYS A 58 -11.07 7.62 -5.05
CA LYS A 58 -12.16 8.57 -4.83
C LYS A 58 -13.44 7.87 -4.38
N TYR A 59 -13.80 6.76 -5.01
CA TYR A 59 -14.96 5.97 -4.58
C TYR A 59 -14.85 5.55 -3.10
N LEU A 60 -13.68 5.09 -2.67
CA LEU A 60 -13.45 4.76 -1.25
C LEU A 60 -13.56 6.00 -0.35
N GLN A 61 -12.97 7.14 -0.76
CA GLN A 61 -13.07 8.42 -0.03
C GLN A 61 -14.52 8.89 0.11
N ASP A 62 -15.31 8.83 -0.97
CA ASP A 62 -16.73 9.25 -1.00
C ASP A 62 -17.60 8.38 -0.08
N ASN A 63 -17.14 7.16 0.24
CA ASN A 63 -17.77 6.26 1.20
C ASN A 63 -17.12 6.31 2.60
N ASN A 64 -16.37 7.37 2.92
CA ASN A 64 -15.74 7.61 4.22
C ASN A 64 -14.76 6.52 4.68
N GLU A 65 -14.19 5.77 3.75
CA GLU A 65 -13.18 4.76 4.07
C GLU A 65 -11.82 5.41 4.38
N GLU A 66 -11.03 4.80 5.29
CA GLU A 66 -9.71 5.33 5.63
C GLU A 66 -8.67 4.86 4.61
N ILE A 67 -8.01 5.78 3.92
CA ILE A 67 -6.99 5.45 2.90
C ILE A 67 -5.57 5.64 3.44
N GLN A 68 -4.72 4.64 3.21
CA GLN A 68 -3.34 4.55 3.68
C GLN A 68 -2.42 3.99 2.59
N LEU A 69 -1.10 4.11 2.79
CA LEU A 69 -0.14 3.79 1.74
C LEU A 69 0.14 2.28 1.66
N HIS A 70 0.03 1.71 0.48
CA HIS A 70 0.70 0.47 0.13
C HIS A 70 1.83 0.73 -0.86
N LEU A 71 3.02 0.16 -0.61
CA LEU A 71 4.19 0.41 -1.47
C LEU A 71 5.10 -0.81 -1.62
N HIS A 72 5.28 -1.27 -2.86
CA HIS A 72 6.31 -2.25 -3.23
C HIS A 72 7.66 -1.58 -3.47
N LEU A 73 8.68 -2.08 -2.76
CA LEU A 73 10.06 -1.66 -2.93
C LEU A 73 10.89 -2.74 -3.62
N SER A 74 10.91 -3.95 -3.06
CA SER A 74 11.47 -5.15 -3.67
C SER A 74 10.98 -6.39 -2.91
N ALA A 75 10.83 -7.52 -3.62
CA ALA A 75 10.55 -8.81 -2.99
C ALA A 75 11.75 -9.32 -2.17
N VAL A 76 12.97 -8.84 -2.49
CA VAL A 76 14.21 -9.23 -1.81
C VAL A 76 14.81 -8.00 -1.13
N VAL A 77 14.88 -8.03 0.21
CA VAL A 77 15.33 -6.89 1.03
C VAL A 77 16.72 -6.38 0.63
N LYS A 78 17.62 -7.27 0.21
CA LYS A 78 18.99 -6.91 -0.24
C LYS A 78 19.03 -6.05 -1.51
N PHE A 79 17.97 -6.09 -2.33
CA PHE A 79 17.85 -5.31 -3.56
C PHE A 79 17.00 -4.06 -3.39
N ILE A 80 16.64 -3.72 -2.15
CA ILE A 80 16.02 -2.44 -1.86
C ILE A 80 17.14 -1.38 -1.82
N ASP A 81 17.42 -0.74 -2.95
CA ASP A 81 18.37 0.37 -3.00
C ASP A 81 17.74 1.67 -2.47
N LYS A 82 18.58 2.67 -2.17
CA LYS A 82 18.13 3.93 -1.57
C LYS A 82 17.47 4.86 -2.57
N GLU A 83 18.01 4.96 -3.78
CA GLU A 83 17.54 5.86 -4.83
C GLU A 83 16.15 5.47 -5.33
N LEU A 84 15.91 4.17 -5.53
CA LEU A 84 14.58 3.67 -5.87
C LEU A 84 13.58 3.92 -4.74
N GLN A 85 14.01 3.76 -3.48
CA GLN A 85 13.15 4.05 -2.34
C GLN A 85 12.77 5.53 -2.26
N ASP A 86 13.74 6.44 -2.39
CA ASP A 86 13.47 7.89 -2.42
C ASP A 86 12.49 8.23 -3.55
N THR A 87 12.74 7.72 -4.75
CA THR A 87 11.88 7.94 -5.92
C THR A 87 10.47 7.43 -5.67
N LYS A 88 10.31 6.17 -5.23
CA LYS A 88 9.00 5.56 -5.00
C LYS A 88 8.24 6.21 -3.86
N PHE A 89 8.89 6.54 -2.74
CA PHE A 89 8.23 7.27 -1.65
C PHE A 89 7.80 8.65 -2.10
N ASN A 90 8.66 9.40 -2.79
CA ASN A 90 8.33 10.73 -3.26
C ASN A 90 7.15 10.71 -4.23
N GLU A 91 7.16 9.80 -5.22
CA GLU A 91 6.06 9.65 -6.18
C GLU A 91 4.75 9.23 -5.48
N ALA A 92 4.81 8.23 -4.60
CA ALA A 92 3.62 7.74 -3.90
C ALA A 92 2.99 8.79 -2.98
N ILE A 93 3.81 9.47 -2.17
CA ILE A 93 3.33 10.51 -1.26
C ILE A 93 2.81 11.72 -2.03
N SER A 94 3.49 12.13 -3.11
CA SER A 94 3.02 13.24 -3.95
C SER A 94 1.66 12.93 -4.59
N PHE A 95 1.47 11.70 -5.07
CA PHE A 95 0.19 11.24 -5.61
C PHE A 95 -0.92 11.23 -4.55
N MET A 96 -0.67 10.67 -3.36
CA MET A 96 -1.70 10.66 -2.30
C MET A 96 -2.06 12.09 -1.86
N ASN A 97 -1.07 12.97 -1.72
CA ASN A 97 -1.30 14.37 -1.37
C ASN A 97 -2.11 15.12 -2.43
N SER A 98 -1.95 14.81 -3.72
CA SER A 98 -2.74 15.42 -4.79
C SER A 98 -4.23 15.03 -4.73
N LEU A 99 -4.54 13.92 -4.07
CA LEU A 99 -5.91 13.48 -3.75
C LEU A 99 -6.41 13.99 -2.38
N GLY A 100 -5.66 14.86 -1.71
CA GLY A 100 -5.98 15.36 -0.38
C GLY A 100 -5.76 14.34 0.74
N ILE A 101 -5.02 13.26 0.47
CA ILE A 101 -4.77 12.18 1.44
C ILE A 101 -3.37 12.33 2.01
N THR A 102 -3.25 12.38 3.33
CA THR A 102 -1.96 12.38 4.02
C THR A 102 -1.79 11.07 4.81
N PRO A 103 -1.18 10.03 4.23
CA PRO A 103 -1.09 8.72 4.89
C PRO A 103 -0.25 8.80 6.17
N LYS A 104 -0.69 8.09 7.21
CA LYS A 104 0.02 7.91 8.49
C LYS A 104 0.39 6.46 8.76
N LYS A 105 -0.17 5.53 8.00
CA LYS A 105 0.05 4.10 8.07
C LYS A 105 0.56 3.65 6.69
N MET A 106 1.43 2.64 6.70
CA MET A 106 1.93 1.99 5.49
C MET A 106 1.87 0.48 5.63
N ALA A 107 1.56 -0.21 4.54
CA ALA A 107 1.88 -1.61 4.34
C ALA A 107 3.01 -1.68 3.29
N PRO A 108 4.12 -2.38 3.56
CA PRO A 108 5.12 -2.67 2.53
C PRO A 108 4.74 -3.91 1.73
N GLY A 109 4.95 -3.87 0.41
CA GLY A 109 4.87 -5.03 -0.48
C GLY A 109 5.68 -6.21 0.04
N TRP A 110 5.11 -7.41 -0.01
CA TRP A 110 5.70 -8.65 0.51
C TRP A 110 6.16 -8.58 1.98
N CYS A 111 5.62 -7.62 2.74
CA CYS A 111 6.02 -7.31 4.11
C CYS A 111 7.52 -6.97 4.23
N LYS A 112 8.15 -6.48 3.16
CA LYS A 112 9.60 -6.20 3.12
C LYS A 112 9.91 -4.71 3.30
N TYR A 113 10.75 -4.42 4.28
CA TYR A 113 11.25 -3.07 4.55
C TYR A 113 12.68 -3.16 5.12
N ASN A 114 13.44 -2.07 5.03
CA ASN A 114 14.77 -1.96 5.63
C ASN A 114 14.90 -0.69 6.49
N GLN A 115 16.08 -0.44 7.05
CA GLN A 115 16.34 0.73 7.89
C GLN A 115 16.07 2.06 7.15
N TYR A 116 16.40 2.13 5.87
CA TYR A 116 16.14 3.32 5.05
C TYR A 116 14.64 3.56 4.84
N THR A 117 13.86 2.48 4.67
CA THR A 117 12.39 2.56 4.63
C THR A 117 11.83 3.22 5.90
N LEU A 118 12.40 2.94 7.08
CA LEU A 118 11.98 3.57 8.33
C LEU A 118 12.34 5.06 8.38
N GLU A 119 13.51 5.43 7.88
CA GLU A 119 13.94 6.83 7.79
C GLU A 119 13.02 7.63 6.87
N LEU A 120 12.67 7.09 5.70
CA LEU A 120 11.71 7.71 4.79
C LEU A 120 10.31 7.78 5.40
N SER A 121 9.86 6.71 6.05
CA SER A 121 8.56 6.70 6.75
C SER A 121 8.47 7.86 7.75
N LYS A 122 9.50 8.06 8.57
CA LYS A 122 9.57 9.20 9.49
C LYS A 122 9.59 10.54 8.75
N ARG A 123 10.41 10.68 7.70
CA ARG A 123 10.52 11.90 6.89
C ARG A 123 9.16 12.33 6.31
N TYR A 124 8.38 11.38 5.81
CA TYR A 124 7.06 11.62 5.23
C TYR A 124 5.91 11.55 6.25
N GLY A 125 6.20 11.39 7.54
CA GLY A 125 5.19 11.42 8.61
C GLY A 125 4.35 10.15 8.74
N ILE A 126 4.80 9.03 8.17
CA ILE A 126 4.24 7.69 8.37
C ILE A 126 4.69 7.20 9.76
N LYS A 127 3.70 6.93 10.62
CA LYS A 127 3.89 6.55 12.02
C LYS A 127 3.83 5.04 12.22
N TYR A 128 3.07 4.33 11.38
CA TYR A 128 2.81 2.91 11.54
C TYR A 128 3.18 2.14 10.27
N ILE A 129 3.89 1.03 10.42
CA ILE A 129 4.15 0.07 9.33
C ILE A 129 3.51 -1.27 9.73
N TYR A 130 2.58 -1.75 8.91
CA TYR A 130 1.86 -3.00 9.11
C TYR A 130 2.57 -4.12 8.34
N VAL A 131 2.97 -5.18 9.04
CA VAL A 131 3.67 -6.32 8.44
C VAL A 131 3.05 -7.63 8.88
N PHE A 132 3.07 -8.63 8.01
CA PHE A 132 2.53 -9.94 8.35
C PHE A 132 3.37 -10.59 9.45
N ASP A 133 2.69 -11.08 10.48
CA ASP A 133 3.27 -11.93 11.51
C ASP A 133 2.27 -13.06 11.80
N PRO A 134 2.70 -14.34 11.71
CA PRO A 134 1.81 -15.47 11.98
C PRO A 134 1.44 -15.61 13.46
N ASP A 135 2.16 -14.96 14.38
CA ASP A 135 1.84 -14.97 15.81
C ASP A 135 0.82 -13.86 16.14
N PRO A 136 -0.46 -14.19 16.42
CA PRO A 136 -1.48 -13.19 16.75
C PRO A 136 -1.23 -12.49 18.09
N LEU A 137 -0.33 -13.02 18.94
CA LEU A 137 0.04 -12.44 20.23
C LEU A 137 1.24 -11.48 20.12
N LYS A 138 1.83 -11.35 18.93
CA LYS A 138 2.95 -10.45 18.71
C LYS A 138 2.53 -9.02 19.00
N LYS A 139 3.31 -8.35 19.86
CA LYS A 139 3.07 -6.94 20.21
C LYS A 139 3.75 -6.00 19.21
N PRO A 140 3.15 -4.82 18.95
CA PRO A 140 3.83 -3.76 18.21
C PRO A 140 5.17 -3.39 18.84
N ILE A 141 6.14 -3.05 18.01
CA ILE A 141 7.47 -2.60 18.45
C ILE A 141 7.80 -1.24 17.84
N ILE A 142 8.61 -0.43 18.53
CA ILE A 142 9.08 0.85 18.01
C ILE A 142 10.49 0.66 17.44
N LYS A 143 10.67 1.00 16.16
CA LYS A 143 11.98 1.03 15.49
C LYS A 143 12.18 2.38 14.82
N ASN A 144 13.26 3.08 15.17
CA ASN A 144 13.58 4.41 14.64
C ASN A 144 12.42 5.44 14.75
N GLY A 145 11.61 5.34 15.82
CA GLY A 145 10.44 6.20 16.02
C GLY A 145 9.21 5.84 15.18
N VAL A 146 9.24 4.74 14.43
CA VAL A 146 8.11 4.17 13.69
C VAL A 146 7.59 2.94 14.42
N ILE A 147 6.27 2.82 14.53
CA ILE A 147 5.60 1.68 15.16
C ILE A 147 5.41 0.58 14.12
N ILE A 148 6.06 -0.56 14.33
CA ILE A 148 5.85 -1.77 13.51
C ILE A 148 4.70 -2.54 14.14
N VAL A 149 3.59 -2.66 13.40
CA VAL A 149 2.38 -3.34 13.82
C VAL A 149 2.33 -4.72 13.16
N PRO A 150 2.47 -5.81 13.93
CA PRO A 150 2.24 -7.15 13.40
C PRO A 150 0.75 -7.30 13.02
N SER A 151 0.49 -7.78 11.82
CA SER A 151 -0.85 -8.09 11.32
C SER A 151 -0.93 -9.58 11.03
N HIS A 152 -1.91 -10.25 11.62
CA HIS A 152 -2.11 -11.70 11.48
C HIS A 152 -3.17 -12.05 10.42
N LYS A 153 -3.78 -11.04 9.79
CA LYS A 153 -4.71 -11.18 8.67
C LYS A 153 -4.30 -10.23 7.55
N PHE A 154 -3.88 -10.78 6.42
CA PHE A 154 -3.73 -10.02 5.17
C PHE A 154 -4.86 -10.39 4.23
N TRP A 155 -5.30 -9.43 3.42
CA TRP A 155 -6.36 -9.67 2.44
C TRP A 155 -5.88 -10.46 1.22
N HIS A 156 -4.57 -10.77 1.12
CA HIS A 156 -4.05 -11.73 0.13
C HIS A 156 -4.72 -13.10 0.22
N ASP A 157 -5.36 -13.44 1.35
CA ASP A 157 -6.08 -14.70 1.52
C ASP A 157 -7.32 -14.80 0.59
N TYR A 158 -7.78 -13.71 -0.03
CA TYR A 158 -8.84 -13.72 -1.05
C TYR A 158 -8.31 -13.75 -2.49
N ASP A 159 -7.01 -13.54 -2.73
CA ASP A 159 -6.41 -13.64 -4.07
C ASP A 159 -6.23 -15.10 -4.54
N PHE A 160 -6.44 -16.09 -3.65
CA PHE A 160 -6.16 -17.51 -3.89
C PHE A 160 -7.32 -18.46 -3.54
N ALA A 161 -8.55 -17.97 -3.37
CA ALA A 161 -9.75 -18.80 -3.18
C ALA A 161 -10.47 -19.06 -4.52
#